data_AF-A0A927H178-F1
#
_entry.id   AF-A0A927H178-F1
#
_cell.length_a   1.000
_cell.length_b   1.000
_cell.length_c   1.000
_cell.angle_alpha   90.00
_cell.angle_beta   90.00
_cell.angle_gamma   90.00
#
_symmetry.space_group_name_H-M   'P 1'
#
loop_
_entity.id
_entity.type
_entity.pdbx_description
1 polymer ?
#
loop_
_entity_poly.entity_id
_entity_poly.type
_entity_poly.pdbx_seq_one_letter_code
_entity_poly.pdbx_strand_id
1 'polypeptide(L)'
;MEERHASAEQGYYLKMGNDFVGMYRSEEGPKLFFNRDKYRLNDSKWDVELVVGRHNNLFIFYWQGERKISFRFSKNLDRVIQLYRLLQEYLAAPRTV
;
A
#
# COMPACT_ATOMS: atom_id res chain seq x y z
N MET A 1 -29.71 -12.06 13.31
CA MET A 1 -28.99 -11.37 12.21
C MET A 1 -28.13 -10.32 12.90
N GLU A 2 -26.94 -10.70 13.33
CA GLU A 2 -26.03 -9.80 14.03
C GLU A 2 -25.16 -9.09 12.99
N GLU A 3 -25.49 -7.84 12.72
CA GLU A 3 -24.59 -6.89 12.08
C GLU A 3 -23.36 -6.73 12.97
N ARG A 4 -22.30 -7.48 12.65
CA ARG A 4 -20.97 -7.22 13.18
C ARG A 4 -20.55 -5.84 12.67
N HIS A 5 -20.63 -4.86 13.55
CA HIS A 5 -19.95 -3.58 13.41
C HIS A 5 -18.46 -3.86 13.16
N ALA A 6 -18.07 -3.91 11.89
CA ALA A 6 -16.68 -3.93 11.47
C ALA A 6 -16.05 -2.65 11.99
N SER A 7 -15.23 -2.79 13.02
CA SER A 7 -14.45 -1.73 13.64
C SER A 7 -13.79 -0.93 12.52
N ALA A 8 -13.98 0.39 12.50
CA ALA A 8 -13.40 1.28 11.50
C ALA A 8 -11.90 0.96 11.32
N GLU A 9 -11.56 0.29 10.21
CA GLU A 9 -10.19 -0.16 9.93
C GLU A 9 -9.30 1.09 9.84
N GLN A 10 -8.33 1.23 10.75
CA GLN A 10 -7.31 2.28 10.66
C GLN A 10 -6.51 2.06 9.37
N GLY A 11 -6.80 2.85 8.35
CA GLY A 11 -6.22 2.72 7.02
C GLY A 11 -5.98 4.06 6.36
N TYR A 12 -5.05 4.05 5.41
CA TYR A 12 -4.73 5.18 4.56
C TYR A 12 -5.00 4.80 3.12
N TYR A 13 -5.88 5.53 2.45
CA TYR A 13 -6.18 5.31 1.04
C TYR A 13 -6.22 6.61 0.26
N LEU A 14 -5.90 6.51 -1.03
CA LEU A 14 -5.93 7.62 -1.96
C LEU A 14 -6.53 7.17 -3.30
N LYS A 15 -7.29 8.08 -3.90
CA LYS A 15 -7.84 7.92 -5.25
C LYS A 15 -6.89 8.55 -6.27
N MET A 16 -6.57 7.82 -7.31
CA MET A 16 -5.72 8.25 -8.42
C MET A 16 -6.43 8.03 -9.74
N GLY A 17 -7.06 9.08 -10.27
CA GLY A 17 -7.94 8.93 -11.43
C GLY A 17 -9.11 8.01 -11.07
N ASN A 18 -9.19 6.85 -11.72
CA ASN A 18 -10.21 5.84 -11.45
C ASN A 18 -9.76 4.75 -10.49
N ASP A 19 -8.47 4.72 -10.14
CA ASP A 19 -7.89 3.68 -9.30
C ASP A 19 -7.89 4.12 -7.82
N PHE A 20 -7.99 3.14 -6.93
CA PHE A 20 -7.80 3.32 -5.50
C PHE A 20 -6.62 2.50 -5.04
N VAL A 21 -5.73 3.13 -4.28
CA VAL A 21 -4.61 2.45 -3.65
C VAL A 21 -4.54 2.87 -2.19
N GLY A 22 -4.20 1.93 -1.33
CA GLY A 22 -4.11 2.22 0.07
C GLY A 22 -3.71 1.02 0.87
N MET A 23 -3.62 1.22 2.17
CA MET A 23 -3.34 0.15 3.10
C MET A 23 -4.23 0.27 4.33
N TYR A 24 -4.50 -0.86 4.95
CA TYR A 24 -5.34 -0.94 6.13
C TYR A 24 -4.91 -2.13 7.00
N ARG A 25 -5.25 -2.09 8.29
CA ARG A 25 -5.08 -3.25 9.17
C ARG A 25 -6.35 -4.09 9.14
N SER A 26 -6.17 -5.39 8.99
CA SER A 26 -7.22 -6.40 9.16
C SER A 26 -6.84 -7.38 10.27
N GLU A 27 -7.76 -8.26 10.66
CA GLU A 27 -7.50 -9.33 11.65
C GLU A 27 -6.31 -10.23 11.26
N GLU A 28 -6.08 -10.41 9.95
CA GLU A 28 -4.94 -11.19 9.43
C GLU A 28 -3.64 -10.39 9.33
N GLY A 29 -3.63 -9.13 9.78
CA GLY A 29 -2.51 -8.21 9.66
C GLY A 29 -2.70 -7.11 8.61
N PRO A 30 -1.63 -6.31 8.39
CA PRO A 30 -1.65 -5.18 7.45
C PRO A 30 -1.76 -5.66 6.00
N LYS A 31 -2.60 -4.97 5.22
CA LYS A 31 -2.84 -5.26 3.81
C LYS A 31 -2.64 -4.00 2.98
N LEU A 32 -1.95 -4.14 1.86
CA LEU A 32 -1.99 -3.19 0.76
C LEU A 32 -3.13 -3.62 -0.18
N PHE A 33 -3.86 -2.66 -0.73
CA PHE A 33 -4.80 -2.91 -1.81
C PHE A 33 -4.56 -1.97 -2.98
N PHE A 34 -4.87 -2.47 -4.17
CA PHE A 34 -4.95 -1.71 -5.39
C PHE A 34 -6.24 -2.14 -6.11
N ASN A 35 -7.24 -1.25 -6.13
CA ASN A 35 -8.59 -1.55 -6.54
C ASN A 35 -9.18 -2.78 -5.81
N ARG A 36 -9.32 -3.90 -6.53
CA ARG A 36 -9.86 -5.16 -6.01
C ARG A 36 -8.76 -6.10 -5.49
N ASP A 37 -7.51 -5.86 -5.87
CA ASP A 37 -6.39 -6.70 -5.49
C ASP A 37 -5.94 -6.36 -4.08
N LYS A 38 -5.64 -7.39 -3.29
CA LYS A 38 -5.23 -7.28 -1.89
C LYS A 38 -3.98 -8.11 -1.66
N TYR A 39 -3.00 -7.50 -0.99
CA TYR A 39 -1.69 -8.07 -0.73
C TYR A 39 -1.42 -8.03 0.78
N ARG A 40 -1.28 -9.20 1.41
CA ARG A 40 -0.96 -9.32 2.84
C ARG A 40 0.50 -8.98 3.06
N LEU A 41 0.82 -7.98 3.88
CA LEU A 41 2.18 -7.46 4.06
C LEU A 41 3.02 -8.23 5.09
N ASN A 42 2.59 -9.45 5.43
CA ASN A 42 3.17 -10.22 6.53
C ASN A 42 4.50 -10.92 6.13
N ASP A 43 4.76 -11.14 4.84
CA ASP A 43 5.95 -11.85 4.33
C ASP A 43 7.07 -10.88 3.89
N SER A 44 8.33 -11.19 4.21
CA SER A 44 9.51 -10.33 4.02
C SER A 44 9.94 -10.16 2.57
N LYS A 45 9.29 -10.86 1.64
CA LYS A 45 9.54 -10.78 0.20
C LYS A 45 8.92 -9.58 -0.49
N TRP A 46 8.15 -8.77 0.23
CA TRP A 46 7.59 -7.53 -0.29
C TRP A 46 8.64 -6.43 -0.31
N ASP A 47 8.66 -5.65 -1.39
CA ASP A 47 9.48 -4.45 -1.52
C ASP A 47 8.67 -3.33 -2.19
N VAL A 48 9.05 -2.08 -1.94
CA VAL A 48 8.39 -0.89 -2.49
C VAL A 48 9.41 0.14 -2.91
N GLU A 49 9.21 0.69 -4.10
CA GLU A 49 10.08 1.71 -4.70
C GLU A 49 9.25 2.94 -5.07
N LEU A 50 9.83 4.12 -4.80
CA LEU A 50 9.26 5.41 -5.17
C LEU A 50 10.32 6.22 -5.91
N VAL A 51 10.07 6.50 -7.19
CA VAL A 51 10.90 7.38 -8.01
C VAL A 51 10.18 8.71 -8.18
N VAL A 52 10.82 9.79 -7.72
CA VAL A 52 10.29 11.16 -7.83
C VAL A 52 11.04 11.91 -8.92
N GLY A 53 10.33 12.28 -9.99
CA GLY A 53 10.87 13.03 -11.13
C GLY A 53 10.29 14.44 -11.21
N ARG A 54 10.84 15.28 -12.09
CA ARG A 54 10.33 16.67 -12.28
C ARG A 54 8.88 16.74 -12.76
N HIS A 55 8.46 15.80 -13.61
CA HIS A 55 7.14 15.83 -14.25
C HIS A 55 6.36 14.53 -14.12
N ASN A 56 7.04 13.45 -13.74
CA ASN A 56 6.43 12.14 -13.65
C ASN A 56 7.11 11.35 -12.53
N ASN A 57 6.27 10.81 -11.66
CA ASN A 57 6.68 9.96 -10.55
C ASN A 57 6.22 8.53 -10.82
N LEU A 58 6.87 7.58 -10.18
CA LEU A 58 6.59 6.16 -10.35
C LEU A 58 6.59 5.50 -8.99
N PHE A 59 5.52 4.78 -8.69
CA PHE A 59 5.41 3.91 -7.54
C PHE A 59 5.41 2.46 -8.03
N ILE A 60 6.21 1.62 -7.39
CA ILE A 60 6.30 0.21 -7.73
C ILE A 60 6.25 -0.63 -6.45
N PHE A 61 5.44 -1.68 -6.48
CA PHE A 61 5.35 -2.66 -5.40
C PHE A 61 5.71 -4.04 -5.96
N TYR A 62 6.61 -4.73 -5.26
CA TYR A 62 7.23 -5.98 -5.72
C TYR A 62 6.99 -7.13 -4.75
N TRP A 63 6.86 -8.34 -5.28
CA TRP A 63 6.95 -9.60 -4.56
C TRP A 63 8.10 -10.43 -5.11
N GLN A 64 9.12 -10.72 -4.30
CA GLN A 64 10.29 -11.50 -4.76
C GLN A 64 10.92 -10.94 -6.05
N GLY A 65 10.99 -9.61 -6.18
CA GLY A 65 11.48 -8.93 -7.38
C GLY A 65 10.47 -8.88 -8.55
N GLU A 66 9.34 -9.58 -8.47
CA GLU A 66 8.27 -9.50 -9.46
C GLU A 66 7.35 -8.31 -9.18
N ARG A 67 7.13 -7.47 -10.20
CA ARG A 67 6.30 -6.28 -10.10
C ARG A 67 4.82 -6.63 -10.01
N LYS A 68 4.17 -6.30 -8.89
CA LYS A 68 2.73 -6.52 -8.66
C LYS A 68 1.88 -5.28 -8.91
N ILE A 69 2.36 -4.12 -8.48
CA ILE A 69 1.70 -2.83 -8.75
C ILE A 69 2.73 -1.90 -9.38
N SER A 70 2.33 -1.17 -10.42
CA SER A 70 3.14 -0.11 -10.99
C SER A 70 2.25 0.95 -11.58
N PHE A 71 2.38 2.17 -11.09
CA PHE A 71 1.63 3.29 -11.64
C PHE A 71 2.47 4.55 -11.69
N ARG A 72 2.23 5.33 -12.74
CA ARG A 72 2.78 6.66 -12.90
C ARG A 72 1.81 7.69 -12.37
N PHE A 73 2.32 8.74 -11.75
CA PHE A 73 1.51 9.82 -11.23
C PHE A 73 2.26 11.15 -11.29
N SER A 74 1.53 12.22 -11.57
CA SER A 74 2.07 13.60 -11.61
C SER A 74 1.42 14.53 -10.58
N LYS A 75 0.36 14.06 -9.91
CA LYS A 75 -0.38 14.78 -8.85
C LYS A 75 -0.41 13.92 -7.58
N ASN A 76 -0.76 14.51 -6.45
CA ASN A 76 -0.87 13.84 -5.15
C ASN A 76 0.46 13.29 -4.60
N LEU A 77 1.60 13.92 -4.93
CA LEU A 77 2.93 13.45 -4.50
C LEU A 77 3.02 13.24 -2.99
N ASP A 78 2.60 14.22 -2.18
CA ASP A 78 2.66 14.11 -0.72
C ASP A 78 1.86 12.93 -0.17
N ARG A 79 0.72 12.63 -0.80
CA ARG A 79 -0.13 11.50 -0.42
C ARG A 79 0.51 10.15 -0.77
N VAL A 80 1.13 10.06 -1.94
CA VAL A 80 1.86 8.84 -2.34
C VAL A 80 3.12 8.65 -1.50
N ILE A 81 3.83 9.73 -1.15
CA ILE A 81 4.96 9.69 -0.20
C ILE A 81 4.48 9.18 1.16
N GLN A 82 3.33 9.63 1.65
CA GLN A 82 2.76 9.14 2.91
C GLN A 82 2.46 7.64 2.85
N LEU A 83 1.82 7.16 1.79
CA LEU A 83 1.59 5.73 1.59
C LEU A 83 2.92 4.95 1.54
N TYR A 84 3.91 5.46 0.81
CA TYR A 84 5.24 4.86 0.72
C TYR A 84 5.92 4.74 2.09
N ARG A 85 5.87 5.80 2.91
CA ARG A 85 6.44 5.79 4.26
C ARG A 85 5.76 4.77 5.16
N LEU A 86 4.43 4.72 5.13
CA LEU A 86 3.69 3.71 5.88
C LEU A 86 4.12 2.30 5.45
N LEU A 87 4.18 2.01 4.15
CA LEU A 87 4.64 0.71 3.67
C LEU A 87 6.05 0.39 4.14
N GLN A 88 6.98 1.34 4.06
CA GLN A 88 8.35 1.16 4.56
C GLN A 88 8.37 0.82 6.05
N GLU A 89 7.56 1.49 6.89
CA GLU A 89 7.45 1.16 8.32
C GLU A 89 6.98 -0.28 8.55
N TYR A 90 5.97 -0.75 7.82
CA TYR A 90 5.48 -2.14 7.94
C TYR A 90 6.47 -3.17 7.37
N LEU A 91 7.21 -2.81 6.34
CA LEU A 91 8.20 -3.71 5.73
C LEU A 91 9.47 -3.81 6.59
N ALA A 92 9.85 -2.72 7.27
CA ALA A 92 11.02 -2.64 8.14
C ALA A 92 10.76 -3.13 9.59
N ALA A 93 9.51 -3.18 10.04
CA ALA A 93 9.18 -3.62 11.39
C ALA A 93 9.70 -5.07 11.64
N PRO A 94 10.39 -5.32 12.77
CA PRO A 94 10.81 -6.67 13.13
C PRO A 94 9.58 -7.56 13.29
N ARG A 95 9.53 -8.63 12.50
CA ARG A 95 8.36 -9.49 12.38
C ARG A 95 8.48 -10.54 13.46
N THR A 96 7.68 -10.42 14.51
CA THR A 96 7.56 -11.44 15.54
C THR A 96 6.95 -12.68 14.91
N VAL A 97 7.75 -13.74 14.79
CA VAL A 97 7.34 -15.08 14.35
C VAL A 97 6.49 -15.72 15.44
#